data_AF-A0A382XB28-F1
#
_entry.id   AF-A0A382XB28-F1
#
_cell.length_a   1.000
_cell.length_b   1.000
_cell.length_c   1.000
_cell.angle_alpha   90.00
_cell.angle_beta   90.00
_cell.angle_gamma   90.00
#
_symmetry.space_group_name_H-M   'P 1'
#
loop_
_entity.id
_entity.type
_entity.pdbx_description
1 polymer ?
#
loop_
_entity_poly.entity_id
_entity_poly.type
_entity_poly.pdbx_seq_one_letter_code
_entity_poly.pdbx_strand_id
1 'polypeptide(L)' 'MPDFKVVSDFVPTGDQPQAIEALSEAAQRGDRYQTLKGVTGSGKTFTMAKVAEIL' A
#
# COMPACT_ATOMS: atom_id res chain seq x y z
N MET A 1 13.59 -8.66 12.46
CA MET A 1 13.66 -7.22 12.16
C MET A 1 12.57 -6.53 12.97
N PRO A 2 12.73 -5.26 13.36
CA PRO A 2 11.63 -4.52 13.98
C PRO A 2 10.48 -4.34 12.97
N ASP A 3 9.26 -4.19 13.47
CA ASP A 3 8.07 -3.91 12.65
C ASP A 3 8.28 -2.61 11.86
N PHE A 4 7.90 -2.61 10.58
CA PHE A 4 7.90 -1.40 9.77
C PHE A 4 6.69 -0.55 10.15
N LYS A 5 6.89 0.75 10.41
CA LYS A 5 5.82 1.68 10.77
C LYS A 5 5.95 2.98 10.00
N VAL A 6 4.88 3.36 9.30
CA VAL A 6 4.78 4.60 8.53
C VAL A 6 4.41 5.73 9.48
N VAL A 7 5.24 6.76 9.51
CA VAL A 7 4.95 8.02 10.21
C VAL A 7 4.44 9.03 9.19
N SER A 8 3.17 9.43 9.33
CA SER A 8 2.54 10.40 8.45
C SER A 8 1.33 11.04 9.14
N ASP A 9 1.09 12.32 8.86
CA ASP A 9 -0.14 13.01 9.24
C ASP A 9 -1.32 12.67 8.30
N PHE A 10 -1.04 11.99 7.19
CA PHE A 10 -2.05 11.58 6.22
C PHE A 10 -2.66 10.24 6.58
N VAL A 11 -3.96 10.10 6.31
CA VAL A 11 -4.68 8.83 6.34
C VAL A 11 -5.02 8.39 4.92
N PRO A 12 -5.13 7.07 4.64
CA PRO A 12 -5.59 6.59 3.35
C PRO A 12 -6.94 7.21 2.97
N THR A 13 -7.05 7.73 1.75
CA THR A 13 -8.26 8.41 1.25
C THR A 13 -8.56 8.00 -0.19
N GLY A 14 -9.79 8.26 -0.65
CA GLY A 14 -10.24 7.86 -1.99
C GLY A 14 -10.10 6.35 -2.18
N ASP A 15 -9.46 5.94 -3.29
CA ASP A 15 -9.25 4.53 -3.64
C ASP A 15 -8.03 3.89 -2.94
N GLN A 16 -7.26 4.67 -2.17
CA GLN A 16 -6.05 4.17 -1.51
C GLN A 16 -6.33 3.01 -0.53
N PRO A 17 -7.37 3.02 0.33
CA PRO A 17 -7.63 1.91 1.24
C PRO A 17 -7.81 0.57 0.50
N GLN A 18 -8.61 0.57 -0.56
CA GLN A 18 -8.85 -0.63 -1.38
C GLN A 18 -7.57 -1.10 -2.09
N ALA A 19 -6.77 -0.17 -2.62
CA ALA A 19 -5.50 -0.51 -3.26
C ALA A 19 -4.49 -1.11 -2.27
N ILE A 20 -4.43 -0.58 -1.04
CA ILE A 20 -3.58 -1.10 0.04
C ILE A 20 -4.00 -2.52 0.39
N GLU A 21 -5.28 -2.74 0.66
CA GLU A 21 -5.83 -4.06 1.00
C GLU A 21 -5.52 -5.10 -0.09
N ALA A 22 -5.88 -4.81 -1.35
CA ALA A 22 -5.70 -5.74 -2.45
C ALA A 22 -4.22 -6.13 -2.68
N LEU A 23 -3.30 -5.16 -2.59
CA LEU A 23 -1.87 -5.41 -2.79
C LEU A 23 -1.24 -6.15 -1.59
N SER A 24 -1.61 -5.79 -0.37
CA SER A 24 -1.12 -6.48 0.83
C SER A 24 -1.59 -7.93 0.85
N GLU A 25 -2.86 -8.20 0.56
CA GLU A 25 -3.37 -9.57 0.48
C GLU A 25 -2.70 -10.37 -0.63
N ALA A 26 -2.56 -9.81 -1.83
CA ALA A 26 -1.89 -10.47 -2.94
C ALA A 26 -0.43 -10.80 -2.60
N ALA A 27 0.29 -9.89 -1.93
CA ALA A 27 1.64 -10.14 -1.46
C ALA A 27 1.70 -11.25 -0.41
N GLN A 28 0.77 -11.28 0.55
CA GLN A 28 0.69 -12.33 1.57
C GLN A 28 0.32 -13.71 0.98
N ARG A 29 -0.49 -13.75 -0.08
CA ARG A 29 -0.78 -14.98 -0.84
C ARG A 29 0.40 -15.47 -1.68
N GLY A 30 1.46 -14.67 -1.82
CA GLY A 30 2.63 -15.00 -2.63
C GLY A 30 2.44 -14.72 -4.13
N ASP A 31 1.50 -13.84 -4.50
CA ASP A 31 1.27 -13.47 -5.90
C ASP A 31 2.53 -12.78 -6.45
N ARG A 32 3.20 -13.45 -7.42
CA ARG A 32 4.53 -13.06 -7.91
C ARG A 32 4.56 -11.67 -8.57
N TYR A 33 3.47 -11.26 -9.22
CA TYR A 33 3.40 -10.02 -9.97
C TYR A 33 2.12 -9.26 -9.63
N GLN A 34 2.28 -7.99 -9.30
CA GLN A 34 1.20 -7.08 -8.96
C GLN A 34 1.48 -5.71 -9.60
N THR A 35 0.45 -4.92 -9.87
CA THR A 35 0.61 -3.60 -10.47
C THR A 35 -0.32 -2.60 -9.80
N LEU A 36 0.25 -1.58 -9.16
CA LEU A 36 -0.50 -0.42 -8.67
C LEU A 36 -0.75 0.57 -9.82
N LYS A 37 -1.92 0.50 -10.43
CA LYS A 37 -2.33 1.44 -11.49
C LYS A 37 -2.96 2.70 -10.91
N GLY A 38 -2.13 3.66 -10.52
CA GLY A 38 -2.58 4.96 -10.01
C GLY A 38 -2.27 6.14 -10.96
N VAL A 39 -3.20 7.09 -11.08
CA VAL A 39 -2.99 8.35 -11.83
C VAL A 39 -1.92 9.24 -11.18
N THR A 40 -1.46 10.27 -11.89
CA THR A 40 -0.52 11.26 -11.33
C THR A 40 -1.18 12.03 -10.18
N GLY A 41 -0.46 12.24 -9.08
CA GLY A 41 -0.97 12.95 -7.90
C GLY A 41 -1.80 12.09 -6.93
N SER A 42 -2.11 10.83 -7.23
CA SER A 42 -2.96 9.98 -6.38
C SER A 42 -2.29 9.46 -5.08
N GLY A 43 -1.05 9.86 -4.79
CA GLY A 43 -0.34 9.41 -3.58
C GLY A 43 0.23 7.99 -3.63
N LYS A 44 0.63 7.48 -4.81
CA LYS A 44 1.16 6.09 -4.97
C LYS A 44 2.27 5.71 -3.98
N THR A 45 3.17 6.63 -3.64
CA THR A 45 4.23 6.38 -2.65
C THR A 45 3.66 6.09 -1.27
N PHE A 46 2.66 6.87 -0.83
CA PHE A 46 2.00 6.66 0.46
C PHE A 46 1.23 5.34 0.47
N THR A 47 0.52 5.01 -0.61
CA THR A 47 -0.13 3.71 -0.80
C THR A 47 0.86 2.55 -0.60
N MET A 48 1.99 2.56 -1.31
CA MET A 48 2.99 1.48 -1.18
C MET A 48 3.68 1.43 0.18
N ALA A 49 3.89 2.58 0.83
CA ALA A 49 4.42 2.62 2.18
C ALA A 49 3.48 1.93 3.18
N LYS A 50 2.17 2.17 3.05
CA LYS A 50 1.15 1.50 3.87
C LYS A 50 1.03 0.00 3.55
N VAL A 51 1.21 -0.41 2.29
CA VAL A 51 1.32 -1.84 1.94
C VAL A 51 2.49 -2.49 2.68
N ALA A 52 3.67 -1.86 2.65
CA ALA A 52 4.86 -2.38 3.34
C ALA A 52 4.74 -2.39 4.87
N GLU A 53 3.91 -1.54 5.47
CA GLU A 53 3.60 -1.55 6.91
C GLU A 53 2.72 -2.73 7.34
N ILE A 54 1.93 -3.28 6.41
CA ILE A 54 1.05 -4.43 6.67
C ILE A 54 1.77 -5.78 6.53
N LEU A 55 2.83 -5.83 5.72
CA LEU A 55 3.62 -7.04 5.43
C LEU A 55 4.65 -7.33 6.53
#